data_AF-A0A1S9TE99-F1
#
_entry.id   AF-A0A1S9TE99-F1
#
_cell.length_a   1.000
_cell.length_b   1.000
_cell.length_c   1.000
_cell.angle_alpha   90.00
_cell.angle_beta   90.00
_cell.angle_gamma   90.00
#
_symmetry.space_group_name_H-M   'P 1'
#
loop_
_entity.id
_entity.type
_entity.pdbx_description
1 polymer ?
#
loop_
_entity_poly.entity_id
_entity_poly.type
_entity_poly.pdbx_seq_one_letter_code
_entity_poly.pdbx_strand_id
1 'polypeptide(L)'
;MINLSNVSGLIKNKPANDIKIQEIEDVMKVELPNVHKDLLKYTNGFSIGGGLIIYGTDDIIERNETWEVTEYANGYVAIGDDGSGNVFLMSQGADVREVRAVDSGDMNPNHATVVTLDFIDWVNTGCLNQKIQKIKEEIPDTCNIVLIEIPNGGLKDLVKIKSVLALDISTGELLKGSKNLPFTLVKGAPYGKAKKIIEKLGSIGLALNTIPMDKNN
;
A
#
# COMPACT_ATOMS: atom_id res chain seq x y z
N MET A 1 -8.22 -3.68 21.52
CA MET A 1 -9.63 -3.53 21.92
C MET A 1 -10.06 -2.10 21.60
N ILE A 2 -11.31 -1.89 21.16
CA ILE A 2 -11.82 -0.55 20.86
C ILE A 2 -12.03 0.22 22.17
N ASN A 3 -11.48 1.43 22.24
CA ASN A 3 -11.62 2.37 23.33
C ASN A 3 -11.66 3.81 22.77
N LEU A 4 -12.84 4.42 22.83
CA LEU A 4 -13.08 5.76 22.30
C LEU A 4 -13.16 6.84 23.39
N SER A 5 -12.78 6.53 24.63
CA SER A 5 -12.95 7.46 25.78
C SER A 5 -12.19 8.78 25.64
N ASN A 6 -11.09 8.77 24.88
CA ASN A 6 -10.18 9.91 24.73
C ASN A 6 -10.34 10.64 23.39
N VAL A 7 -11.30 10.23 22.55
CA VAL A 7 -11.53 10.85 21.24
C VAL A 7 -12.37 12.11 21.42
N SER A 8 -11.75 13.27 21.20
CA SER A 8 -12.41 14.58 21.29
C SER A 8 -13.43 14.77 20.17
N GLY A 9 -14.57 15.41 20.46
CA GLY A 9 -15.60 15.73 19.47
C GLY A 9 -16.37 14.51 18.94
N LEU A 10 -16.27 13.36 19.60
CA LEU A 10 -16.94 12.12 19.22
C LEU A 10 -18.44 12.16 19.56
N ILE A 11 -19.27 11.81 18.58
CA ILE A 11 -20.70 11.57 18.73
C ILE A 11 -20.94 10.08 18.45
N LYS A 12 -21.27 9.33 19.51
CA LYS A 12 -21.52 7.88 19.43
C LYS A 12 -23.00 7.59 19.21
N ASN A 13 -23.25 6.54 18.43
CA ASN A 13 -24.56 5.95 18.27
C ASN A 13 -24.78 4.83 19.30
N LYS A 14 -26.04 4.43 19.49
CA LYS A 14 -26.34 3.22 20.28
C LYS A 14 -25.74 2.00 19.58
N PRO A 15 -25.22 1.00 20.32
CA PRO A 15 -24.78 -0.28 19.75
C PRO A 15 -25.75 -0.90 18.75
N ALA A 16 -25.22 -1.45 17.66
CA ALA A 16 -25.96 -2.34 16.78
C ALA A 16 -26.10 -3.73 17.42
N ASN A 17 -27.15 -4.45 17.04
CA ASN A 17 -27.29 -5.87 17.37
C ASN A 17 -26.78 -6.74 16.22
N ASP A 18 -26.52 -8.02 16.50
CA ASP A 18 -26.01 -8.96 15.50
C ASP A 18 -26.95 -9.15 14.31
N ILE A 19 -28.27 -9.04 14.52
CA ILE A 19 -29.29 -9.21 13.47
C ILE A 19 -29.11 -8.13 12.39
N LYS A 20 -29.03 -6.85 12.79
CA LYS A 20 -28.82 -5.74 11.84
C LYS A 20 -27.48 -5.86 11.11
N ILE A 21 -26.44 -6.33 11.78
CA ILE A 21 -25.14 -6.54 11.16
C ILE A 21 -25.21 -7.65 10.10
N GLN A 22 -25.89 -8.76 10.42
CA GLN A 22 -26.10 -9.85 9.47
C GLN A 22 -26.97 -9.42 8.28
N GLU A 23 -28.01 -8.62 8.50
CA GLU A 23 -28.85 -8.07 7.42
C GLU A 23 -28.02 -7.28 6.39
N ILE A 24 -27.02 -6.52 6.84
CA ILE A 24 -26.11 -5.79 5.94
C ILE A 24 -25.29 -6.76 5.08
N GLU A 25 -24.65 -7.75 5.71
CA GLU A 25 -23.86 -8.78 5.01
C GLU A 25 -24.74 -9.53 4.00
N ASP A 26 -25.98 -9.85 4.38
CA ASP A 26 -26.93 -10.56 3.54
C ASP A 26 -27.45 -9.72 2.37
N VAL A 27 -27.75 -8.44 2.57
CA VAL A 27 -28.26 -7.53 1.53
C VAL A 27 -27.15 -7.19 0.54
N MET A 28 -25.99 -6.78 1.05
CA MET A 28 -24.87 -6.35 0.21
C MET A 28 -24.10 -7.53 -0.38
N LYS A 29 -24.33 -8.77 0.09
CA LYS A 29 -23.59 -9.98 -0.29
C LYS A 29 -22.09 -9.85 -0.05
N VAL A 30 -21.72 -9.32 1.12
CA VAL A 30 -20.34 -9.07 1.53
C VAL A 30 -20.05 -9.73 2.87
N GLU A 31 -18.77 -9.96 3.15
CA GLU A 31 -18.29 -10.30 4.50
C GLU A 31 -17.61 -9.07 5.12
N LEU A 32 -18.21 -8.50 6.16
CA LEU A 32 -17.65 -7.39 6.90
C LEU A 32 -16.48 -7.88 7.78
N PRO A 33 -15.39 -7.10 7.87
CA PRO A 33 -14.30 -7.40 8.79
C PRO A 33 -14.79 -7.51 10.24
N ASN A 34 -14.26 -8.48 11.00
CA ASN A 34 -14.69 -8.70 12.38
C ASN A 34 -14.45 -7.47 13.26
N VAL A 35 -13.34 -6.76 13.04
CA VAL A 35 -13.02 -5.52 13.77
C VAL A 35 -14.02 -4.39 13.48
N HIS A 36 -14.60 -4.36 12.29
CA HIS A 36 -15.67 -3.43 11.93
C HIS A 36 -16.99 -3.83 12.59
N LYS A 37 -17.32 -5.13 12.59
CA LYS A 37 -18.49 -5.67 13.32
C LYS A 37 -18.40 -5.40 14.82
N ASP A 38 -17.21 -5.55 15.40
CA ASP A 38 -16.94 -5.22 16.81
C ASP A 38 -17.16 -3.74 17.10
N LEU A 39 -16.78 -2.85 16.16
CA LEU A 39 -17.09 -1.43 16.28
C LEU A 39 -18.60 -1.22 16.29
N LEU A 40 -19.34 -1.76 15.33
CA LEU A 40 -20.80 -1.59 15.24
C LEU A 40 -21.52 -2.05 16.52
N LYS A 41 -21.06 -3.15 17.13
CA LYS A 41 -21.55 -3.67 18.42
C LYS A 41 -21.15 -2.79 19.62
N TYR A 42 -20.08 -2.02 19.51
CA TYR A 42 -19.66 -1.06 20.54
C TYR A 42 -20.37 0.30 20.39
N THR A 43 -20.53 0.77 19.15
CA THR A 43 -21.23 1.98 18.71
C THR A 43 -21.62 1.80 17.26
N ASN A 44 -22.90 1.95 16.92
CA ASN A 44 -23.38 1.74 15.55
C ASN A 44 -22.93 2.86 14.60
N GLY A 45 -21.64 2.88 14.24
CA GLY A 45 -20.99 4.04 13.66
C GLY A 45 -20.78 5.16 14.68
N PHE A 46 -20.16 6.24 14.22
CA PHE A 46 -19.97 7.48 14.99
C PHE A 46 -19.58 8.62 14.05
N SER A 47 -19.63 9.86 14.54
CA SER A 47 -19.02 11.00 13.87
C SER A 47 -18.02 11.74 14.77
N ILE A 48 -17.03 12.39 14.17
CA ILE A 48 -16.04 13.22 14.87
C ILE A 48 -16.07 14.62 14.30
N GLY A 49 -16.29 15.61 15.16
CA GLY A 49 -16.21 17.03 14.80
C GLY A 49 -17.20 17.49 13.72
N GLY A 50 -18.20 16.68 13.39
CA GLY A 50 -19.20 16.96 12.36
C GLY A 50 -18.72 16.79 10.90
N GLY A 51 -17.51 16.24 10.69
CA GLY A 51 -16.94 16.04 9.35
C GLY A 51 -16.67 14.57 9.04
N LEU A 52 -15.90 13.89 9.90
CA LEU A 52 -15.58 12.47 9.70
C LEU A 52 -16.72 11.60 10.23
N ILE A 53 -17.13 10.62 9.43
CA ILE A 53 -18.21 9.67 9.74
C ILE A 53 -17.70 8.25 9.52
N ILE A 54 -17.94 7.36 10.49
CA ILE A 54 -17.94 5.91 10.29
C ILE A 54 -19.39 5.45 10.23
N TYR A 55 -19.78 4.79 9.14
CA TYR A 55 -21.16 4.45 8.85
C TYR A 55 -21.73 3.46 9.85
N GLY A 56 -22.93 3.75 10.34
CA GLY A 56 -23.74 2.79 11.07
C GLY A 56 -24.53 1.89 10.13
N THR A 57 -25.26 0.95 10.71
CA THR A 57 -26.11 0.00 9.98
C THR A 57 -27.19 0.66 9.14
N ASP A 58 -27.62 1.87 9.53
CA ASP A 58 -28.71 2.57 8.87
C ASP A 58 -28.23 3.31 7.61
N ASP A 59 -26.92 3.59 7.49
CA ASP A 59 -26.32 4.37 6.40
C ASP A 59 -25.49 3.50 5.45
N ILE A 60 -24.86 2.43 5.94
CA ILE A 60 -23.80 1.73 5.20
C ILE A 60 -24.25 1.18 3.84
N ILE A 61 -25.48 0.68 3.73
CA ILE A 61 -26.02 0.14 2.47
C ILE A 61 -26.18 1.28 1.44
N GLU A 62 -26.91 2.34 1.81
CA GLU A 62 -27.16 3.51 0.95
C GLU A 62 -25.86 4.20 0.53
N ARG A 63 -24.87 4.27 1.42
CA ARG A 63 -23.57 4.86 1.10
C ARG A 63 -22.76 4.01 0.14
N ASN A 64 -22.74 2.69 0.30
CA ASN A 64 -22.06 1.81 -0.65
C ASN A 64 -22.73 1.85 -2.04
N GLU A 65 -24.05 2.01 -2.10
CA GLU A 65 -24.78 2.22 -3.36
C GLU A 65 -24.44 3.58 -3.98
N THR A 66 -24.44 4.65 -3.19
CA THR A 66 -24.12 6.02 -3.65
C THR A 66 -22.72 6.12 -4.25
N TRP A 67 -21.75 5.44 -3.64
CA TRP A 67 -20.38 5.40 -4.12
C TRP A 67 -20.13 4.34 -5.22
N GLU A 68 -21.17 3.62 -5.64
CA GLU A 68 -21.10 2.57 -6.66
C GLU A 68 -19.95 1.57 -6.37
N VAL A 69 -19.77 1.21 -5.08
CA VAL A 69 -18.60 0.44 -4.60
C VAL A 69 -18.47 -0.90 -5.35
N THR A 70 -19.59 -1.54 -5.66
CA THR A 70 -19.62 -2.78 -6.44
C THR A 70 -18.99 -2.64 -7.83
N GLU A 71 -19.13 -1.48 -8.47
CA GLU A 71 -18.59 -1.22 -9.81
C GLU A 71 -17.11 -0.79 -9.73
N TYR A 72 -16.80 0.21 -8.91
CA TYR A 72 -15.48 0.84 -8.94
C TYR A 72 -14.47 0.27 -7.93
N ALA A 73 -14.96 -0.36 -6.87
CA ALA A 73 -14.17 -0.89 -5.76
C ALA A 73 -14.60 -2.32 -5.37
N ASN A 74 -14.87 -3.16 -6.37
CA ASN A 74 -15.29 -4.54 -6.14
C ASN A 74 -14.34 -5.28 -5.19
N GLY A 75 -14.89 -6.03 -4.23
CA GLY A 75 -14.14 -6.69 -3.16
C GLY A 75 -13.87 -5.82 -1.93
N TYR A 76 -14.34 -4.57 -1.92
CA TYR A 76 -14.28 -3.67 -0.78
C TYR A 76 -15.67 -3.34 -0.24
N VAL A 77 -15.68 -2.67 0.92
CA VAL A 77 -16.85 -2.04 1.54
C VAL A 77 -16.44 -0.63 1.96
N ALA A 78 -17.24 0.37 1.61
CA ALA A 78 -17.14 1.71 2.16
C ALA A 78 -17.67 1.71 3.60
N ILE A 79 -16.81 2.06 4.55
CA ILE A 79 -17.10 2.04 5.99
C ILE A 79 -17.25 3.44 6.59
N GLY A 80 -16.96 4.50 5.83
CA GLY A 80 -17.03 5.87 6.28
C GLY A 80 -16.50 6.85 5.26
N ASP A 81 -16.49 8.14 5.61
CA ASP A 81 -15.88 9.21 4.84
C ASP A 81 -15.38 10.34 5.75
N ASP A 82 -14.54 11.23 5.22
CA ASP A 82 -13.99 12.36 5.95
C ASP A 82 -14.74 13.68 5.76
N GLY A 83 -15.88 13.66 5.05
CA GLY A 83 -16.67 14.85 4.71
C GLY A 83 -15.97 15.82 3.76
N SER A 84 -14.76 15.52 3.29
CA SER A 84 -13.92 16.36 2.43
C SER A 84 -13.60 15.72 1.07
N GLY A 85 -14.35 14.68 0.71
CA GLY A 85 -14.26 14.01 -0.58
C GLY A 85 -13.51 12.69 -0.55
N ASN A 86 -13.03 12.20 0.60
CA ASN A 86 -12.45 10.85 0.69
C ASN A 86 -13.40 9.85 1.34
N VAL A 87 -13.47 8.66 0.76
CA VAL A 87 -14.22 7.50 1.27
C VAL A 87 -13.25 6.49 1.86
N PHE A 88 -13.56 5.97 3.04
CA PHE A 88 -12.79 4.92 3.70
C PHE A 88 -13.27 3.54 3.26
N LEU A 89 -12.36 2.73 2.74
CA LEU A 89 -12.59 1.37 2.27
C LEU A 89 -11.87 0.35 3.16
N MET A 90 -12.55 -0.76 3.44
CA MET A 90 -11.91 -2.01 3.90
C MET A 90 -12.18 -3.11 2.87
N SER A 91 -11.20 -3.98 2.62
CA SER A 91 -11.46 -5.19 1.84
C SER A 91 -12.38 -6.13 2.62
N GLN A 92 -13.17 -6.92 1.91
CA GLN A 92 -14.03 -7.94 2.53
C GLN A 92 -13.19 -9.04 3.20
N GLY A 93 -13.73 -9.64 4.27
CA GLY A 93 -13.12 -10.79 4.96
C GLY A 93 -12.91 -10.59 6.46
N ALA A 94 -13.10 -11.66 7.23
CA ALA A 94 -13.08 -11.68 8.69
C ALA A 94 -11.84 -11.00 9.35
N ASP A 95 -10.64 -11.27 8.84
CA ASP A 95 -9.37 -10.87 9.48
C ASP A 95 -8.80 -9.53 8.97
N VAL A 96 -9.53 -8.83 8.11
CA VAL A 96 -9.08 -7.56 7.54
C VAL A 96 -9.04 -6.48 8.61
N ARG A 97 -7.94 -5.72 8.65
CA ARG A 97 -7.75 -4.57 9.54
C ARG A 97 -7.29 -3.31 8.82
N GLU A 98 -6.84 -3.44 7.59
CA GLU A 98 -6.36 -2.30 6.81
C GLU A 98 -7.53 -1.40 6.38
N VAL A 99 -7.33 -0.09 6.48
CA VAL A 99 -8.24 0.92 5.94
C VAL A 99 -7.51 1.72 4.87
N ARG A 100 -8.18 1.94 3.75
CA ARG A 100 -7.72 2.80 2.66
C ARG A 100 -8.65 3.99 2.51
N ALA A 101 -8.12 5.14 2.12
CA ALA A 101 -8.89 6.29 1.71
C ALA A 101 -8.78 6.46 0.20
N VAL A 102 -9.91 6.62 -0.47
CA VAL A 102 -10.00 6.86 -1.91
C VAL A 102 -10.76 8.17 -2.16
N ASP A 103 -10.39 8.90 -3.20
CA ASP A 103 -11.13 10.09 -3.62
C ASP A 103 -12.50 9.66 -4.17
N SER A 104 -13.57 10.31 -3.72
CA SER A 104 -14.96 10.01 -4.13
C SER A 104 -15.21 10.25 -5.62
N GLY A 105 -14.40 11.08 -6.29
CA GLY A 105 -14.42 11.24 -7.74
C GLY A 105 -13.56 10.22 -8.50
N ASP A 106 -12.76 9.41 -7.80
CA ASP A 106 -11.90 8.35 -8.35
C ASP A 106 -11.90 7.13 -7.41
N MET A 107 -13.06 6.49 -7.27
CA MET A 107 -13.35 5.38 -6.34
C MET A 107 -12.51 4.09 -6.58
N ASN A 108 -11.48 4.12 -7.42
CA ASN A 108 -10.61 2.99 -7.74
C ASN A 108 -9.62 2.68 -6.59
N PRO A 109 -9.69 1.49 -5.95
CA PRO A 109 -8.80 1.12 -4.84
C PRO A 109 -7.30 1.09 -5.19
N ASN A 110 -6.94 1.01 -6.48
CA ASN A 110 -5.54 1.10 -6.93
C ASN A 110 -4.94 2.50 -6.76
N HIS A 111 -5.80 3.52 -6.69
CA HIS A 111 -5.40 4.91 -6.47
C HIS A 111 -5.52 5.32 -4.99
N ALA A 112 -6.07 4.43 -4.16
CA ALA A 112 -6.28 4.69 -2.74
C ALA A 112 -4.96 4.82 -1.94
N THR A 113 -5.02 5.58 -0.86
CA THR A 113 -3.95 5.72 0.13
C THR A 113 -4.25 4.86 1.34
N VAL A 114 -3.28 4.08 1.83
CA VAL A 114 -3.42 3.35 3.09
C VAL A 114 -3.46 4.34 4.25
N VAL A 115 -4.52 4.31 5.03
CA VAL A 115 -4.73 5.17 6.22
C VAL A 115 -4.16 4.48 7.46
N THR A 116 -4.42 3.19 7.61
CA THR A 116 -3.90 2.37 8.70
C THR A 116 -3.79 0.91 8.25
N LEU A 117 -2.89 0.16 8.87
CA LEU A 117 -2.86 -1.30 8.79
C LEU A 117 -3.63 -1.95 9.95
N ASP A 118 -3.99 -1.17 10.98
CA ASP A 118 -4.78 -1.61 12.12
C ASP A 118 -5.95 -0.66 12.38
N PHE A 119 -7.14 -1.11 11.98
CA PHE A 119 -8.42 -0.42 12.19
C PHE A 119 -8.65 -0.05 13.66
N ILE A 120 -8.33 -0.95 14.59
CA ILE A 120 -8.61 -0.73 16.02
C ILE A 120 -7.75 0.42 16.55
N ASP A 121 -6.46 0.44 16.20
CA ASP A 121 -5.57 1.51 16.62
C ASP A 121 -5.98 2.85 16.00
N TRP A 122 -6.41 2.83 14.73
CA TRP A 122 -6.89 4.03 14.05
C TRP A 122 -8.14 4.62 14.70
N VAL A 123 -9.18 3.82 14.97
CA VAL A 123 -10.39 4.32 15.64
C VAL A 123 -10.10 4.81 17.07
N ASN A 124 -9.21 4.12 17.80
CA ASN A 124 -8.81 4.50 19.16
C ASN A 124 -8.08 5.85 19.20
N THR A 125 -7.40 6.22 18.12
CA THR A 125 -6.75 7.54 17.98
C THR A 125 -7.68 8.62 17.45
N GLY A 126 -8.99 8.33 17.28
CA GLY A 126 -9.96 9.29 16.75
C GLY A 126 -9.91 9.43 15.23
N CYS A 127 -9.59 8.33 14.54
CA CYS A 127 -9.45 8.29 13.09
C CYS A 127 -8.47 9.32 12.53
N LEU A 128 -7.51 9.77 13.35
CA LEU A 128 -6.46 10.64 12.88
C LEU A 128 -5.72 9.91 11.76
N ASN A 129 -5.54 10.58 10.62
CA ASN A 129 -4.70 10.07 9.55
C ASN A 129 -3.31 9.84 10.13
N GLN A 130 -3.06 8.61 10.58
CA GLN A 130 -1.71 8.11 10.65
C GLN A 130 -1.27 8.20 9.22
N LYS A 131 -0.38 9.13 8.91
CA LYS A 131 0.40 9.01 7.69
C LYS A 131 1.21 7.74 7.90
N ILE A 132 0.62 6.58 7.65
CA ILE A 132 1.29 5.53 6.92
C ILE A 132 1.54 6.21 5.59
N GLN A 133 2.58 7.05 5.58
CA GLN A 133 3.32 7.29 4.37
C GLN A 133 3.38 5.89 3.78
N LYS A 134 2.90 5.71 2.55
CA LYS A 134 3.57 4.77 1.64
C LYS A 134 5.01 4.84 2.11
N ILE A 135 5.58 3.74 2.59
CA ILE A 135 7.03 3.70 2.65
C ILE A 135 7.38 4.08 1.23
N LYS A 136 7.71 5.36 1.02
CA LYS A 136 8.62 5.75 -0.01
C LYS A 136 9.75 4.88 0.47
N GLU A 137 9.95 3.75 -0.20
CA GLU A 137 11.33 3.35 -0.43
C GLU A 137 11.98 4.68 -0.77
N GLU A 138 12.78 5.21 0.16
CA GLU A 138 13.49 6.45 -0.09
C GLU A 138 14.28 6.13 -1.35
N ILE A 139 13.74 6.54 -2.50
CA ILE A 139 14.31 6.20 -3.79
C ILE A 139 15.65 6.90 -3.73
N PRO A 140 16.76 6.19 -3.58
CA PRO A 140 18.01 6.85 -3.30
C PRO A 140 18.35 7.70 -4.51
N ASP A 141 18.91 8.90 -4.28
CA ASP A 141 19.28 9.77 -5.40
C ASP A 141 20.28 9.04 -6.32
N THR A 142 21.17 8.24 -5.74
CA THR A 142 22.18 7.46 -6.44
C THR A 142 22.35 6.04 -5.88
N CYS A 143 22.83 5.14 -6.72
CA CYS A 143 23.12 3.75 -6.36
C CYS A 143 24.33 3.21 -7.12
N ASN A 144 24.89 2.13 -6.59
CA ASN A 144 25.83 1.29 -7.32
C ASN A 144 25.06 0.19 -8.06
N ILE A 145 25.44 -0.08 -9.31
CA ILE A 145 24.98 -1.27 -10.03
C ILE A 145 26.01 -2.37 -9.81
N VAL A 146 25.56 -3.48 -9.25
CA VAL A 146 26.42 -4.56 -8.78
C VAL A 146 25.99 -5.86 -9.43
N LEU A 147 26.97 -6.58 -9.98
CA LEU A 147 26.78 -7.96 -10.40
C LEU A 147 26.82 -8.84 -9.14
N ILE A 148 25.73 -9.55 -8.86
CA ILE A 148 25.57 -10.37 -7.64
C ILE A 148 25.65 -11.87 -7.93
N GLU A 149 25.44 -12.28 -9.18
CA GLU A 149 25.58 -13.65 -9.66
C GLU A 149 26.12 -13.67 -11.09
N ILE A 150 26.60 -14.84 -11.54
CA ILE A 150 27.06 -15.02 -12.92
C ILE A 150 25.82 -15.22 -13.81
N PRO A 151 25.62 -14.41 -14.87
CA PRO A 151 24.49 -14.59 -15.77
C PRO A 151 24.54 -15.95 -16.47
N ASN A 152 23.37 -16.57 -16.68
CA ASN A 152 23.24 -17.92 -17.25
C ASN A 152 23.89 -18.07 -18.65
N GLY A 153 23.89 -17.02 -19.48
CA GLY A 153 24.56 -17.01 -20.78
C GLY A 153 26.07 -16.74 -20.74
N GLY A 154 26.67 -16.68 -19.54
CA GLY A 154 28.11 -16.54 -19.33
C GLY A 154 28.70 -15.30 -20.01
N LEU A 155 29.77 -15.49 -20.79
CA LEU A 155 30.50 -14.39 -21.44
C LEU A 155 29.62 -13.55 -22.38
N LYS A 156 28.66 -14.17 -23.07
CA LYS A 156 27.76 -13.48 -24.01
C LYS A 156 26.90 -12.44 -23.28
N ASP A 157 26.38 -12.82 -22.12
CA ASP A 157 25.55 -11.94 -21.30
C ASP A 157 26.39 -10.84 -20.66
N LEU A 158 27.61 -11.16 -20.22
CA LEU A 158 28.56 -10.14 -19.71
C LEU A 158 28.88 -9.08 -20.77
N VAL A 159 29.10 -9.47 -22.04
CA VAL A 159 29.31 -8.52 -23.14
C VAL A 159 28.08 -7.64 -23.38
N LYS A 160 26.87 -8.20 -23.27
CA LYS A 160 25.62 -7.43 -23.40
C LYS A 160 25.44 -6.45 -22.23
N ILE A 161 25.71 -6.88 -21.00
CA ILE A 161 25.71 -6.00 -19.81
C ILE A 161 26.70 -4.85 -20.01
N LYS A 162 27.94 -5.15 -20.43
CA LYS A 162 28.97 -4.15 -20.72
C LYS A 162 28.47 -3.10 -21.72
N SER A 163 27.87 -3.54 -22.82
CA SER A 163 27.38 -2.65 -23.88
C SER A 163 26.21 -1.77 -23.40
N VAL A 164 25.25 -2.34 -22.69
CA VAL A 164 24.05 -1.61 -22.23
C VAL A 164 24.36 -0.63 -21.11
N LEU A 165 25.29 -0.98 -20.21
CA LEU A 165 25.76 -0.08 -19.14
C LEU A 165 26.87 0.88 -19.60
N ALA A 166 27.34 0.76 -20.85
CA ALA A 166 28.45 1.53 -21.41
C ALA A 166 29.71 1.50 -20.52
N LEU A 167 30.08 0.31 -20.03
CA LEU A 167 31.21 0.18 -19.10
C LEU A 167 32.56 0.35 -19.82
N ASP A 168 33.41 1.22 -19.25
CA ASP A 168 34.78 1.45 -19.69
C ASP A 168 35.76 0.48 -18.98
N ILE A 169 35.47 -0.82 -19.05
CA ILE A 169 36.35 -1.89 -18.59
C ILE A 169 36.51 -2.92 -19.70
N SER A 170 37.67 -3.60 -19.74
CA SER A 170 37.86 -4.66 -20.73
C SER A 170 36.95 -5.85 -20.46
N THR A 171 36.61 -6.61 -21.52
CA THR A 171 35.81 -7.84 -21.36
C THR A 171 36.54 -8.87 -20.47
N GLY A 172 37.88 -8.87 -20.52
CA GLY A 172 38.71 -9.74 -19.67
C GLY A 172 38.64 -9.35 -18.18
N GLU A 173 38.65 -8.06 -17.87
CA GLU A 173 38.45 -7.57 -16.49
C GLU A 173 37.04 -7.87 -15.99
N LEU A 174 36.02 -7.68 -16.82
CA LEU A 174 34.65 -8.03 -16.47
C LEU A 174 34.49 -9.53 -16.17
N LEU A 175 35.14 -10.40 -16.95
CA LEU A 175 35.14 -11.85 -16.71
C LEU A 175 35.91 -12.24 -15.45
N LYS A 176 36.99 -11.52 -15.10
CA LYS A 176 37.69 -11.72 -13.82
C LYS A 176 36.84 -11.24 -12.65
N GLY A 177 36.16 -10.11 -12.81
CA GLY A 177 35.24 -9.53 -11.83
C GLY A 177 34.03 -10.43 -11.55
N SER A 178 33.43 -11.02 -12.60
CA SER A 178 32.27 -11.92 -12.43
C SER A 178 32.57 -13.20 -11.66
N LYS A 179 33.86 -13.58 -11.52
CA LYS A 179 34.30 -14.70 -10.67
C LYS A 179 34.47 -14.31 -9.20
N ASN A 180 34.42 -13.02 -8.87
CA ASN A 180 34.62 -12.47 -7.54
C ASN A 180 33.45 -11.55 -7.17
N LEU A 181 32.32 -12.15 -6.81
CA LEU A 181 31.07 -11.45 -6.50
C LEU A 181 31.00 -11.06 -5.01
N PRO A 182 30.28 -9.97 -4.66
CA PRO A 182 29.65 -9.01 -5.55
C PRO A 182 30.66 -8.11 -6.28
N PHE A 183 30.42 -7.84 -7.57
CA PHE A 183 31.31 -7.01 -8.39
C PHE A 183 30.62 -5.72 -8.84
N THR A 184 31.09 -4.57 -8.36
CA THR A 184 30.51 -3.26 -8.71
C THR A 184 30.86 -2.88 -10.14
N LEU A 185 29.84 -2.74 -10.98
CA LEU A 185 29.96 -2.36 -12.39
C LEU A 185 29.92 -0.84 -12.59
N VAL A 186 29.01 -0.18 -11.88
CA VAL A 186 28.81 1.28 -11.97
C VAL A 186 28.68 1.84 -10.56
N LYS A 187 29.35 2.96 -10.30
CA LYS A 187 29.22 3.71 -9.04
C LYS A 187 28.41 4.98 -9.22
N GLY A 188 27.55 5.31 -8.25
CA GLY A 188 26.86 6.60 -8.20
C GLY A 188 25.90 6.89 -9.36
N ALA A 189 25.29 5.86 -9.96
CA ALA A 189 24.31 6.05 -11.02
C ALA A 189 22.98 6.58 -10.43
N PRO A 190 22.27 7.50 -11.11
CA PRO A 190 20.93 7.89 -10.71
C PRO A 190 20.01 6.67 -10.61
N TYR A 191 19.37 6.44 -9.46
CA TYR A 191 18.67 5.18 -9.18
C TYR A 191 17.58 4.84 -10.20
N GLY A 192 16.74 5.83 -10.54
CA GLY A 192 15.69 5.64 -11.55
C GLY A 192 16.24 5.30 -12.93
N LYS A 193 17.43 5.78 -13.29
CA LYS A 193 18.11 5.43 -14.55
C LYS A 193 18.69 4.02 -14.47
N ALA A 194 19.32 3.66 -13.35
CA ALA A 194 19.86 2.33 -13.12
C ALA A 194 18.77 1.25 -13.22
N LYS A 195 17.63 1.44 -12.55
CA LYS A 195 16.48 0.52 -12.61
C LYS A 195 15.96 0.34 -14.05
N LYS A 196 15.70 1.43 -14.77
CA LYS A 196 15.25 1.38 -16.18
C LYS A 196 16.24 0.65 -17.09
N ILE A 197 17.55 0.76 -16.83
CA ILE A 197 18.56 0.08 -17.65
C ILE A 197 18.61 -1.42 -17.31
N ILE A 198 18.50 -1.80 -16.03
CA ILE A 198 18.43 -3.20 -15.60
C ILE A 198 17.17 -3.87 -16.18
N GLU A 199 16.02 -3.20 -16.15
CA GLU A 199 14.77 -3.70 -16.75
C GLU A 199 14.92 -3.99 -18.25
N LYS A 200 15.62 -3.12 -18.99
CA LYS A 200 15.91 -3.31 -20.43
C LYS A 200 16.77 -4.55 -20.73
N LEU A 201 17.50 -5.07 -19.75
CA LEU A 201 18.29 -6.29 -19.91
C LEU A 201 17.43 -7.56 -19.84
N GLY A 202 16.17 -7.47 -19.40
CA GLY A 202 15.26 -8.61 -19.26
C GLY A 202 15.81 -9.63 -18.27
N SER A 203 15.80 -10.91 -18.64
CA SER A 203 16.29 -12.00 -17.79
C SER A 203 17.77 -11.87 -17.39
N ILE A 204 18.60 -11.21 -18.20
CA ILE A 204 20.01 -10.95 -17.88
C ILE A 204 20.13 -9.96 -16.71
N GLY A 205 19.18 -9.03 -16.58
CA GLY A 205 19.13 -8.03 -15.52
C GLY A 205 18.93 -8.62 -14.13
N LEU A 206 18.43 -9.86 -14.02
CA LEU A 206 18.25 -10.56 -12.75
C LEU A 206 19.57 -10.79 -12.01
N ALA A 207 20.69 -10.88 -12.75
CA ALA A 207 22.02 -11.02 -12.18
C ALA A 207 22.56 -9.71 -11.56
N LEU A 208 21.83 -8.61 -11.69
CA LEU A 208 22.22 -7.27 -11.25
C LEU A 208 21.36 -6.80 -10.08
N ASN A 209 21.97 -6.07 -9.15
CA ASN A 209 21.26 -5.36 -8.10
C ASN A 209 21.68 -3.90 -8.02
N THR A 210 20.78 -3.06 -7.52
CA THR A 210 21.04 -1.65 -7.20
C THR A 210 21.25 -1.52 -5.70
N ILE A 211 22.45 -1.14 -5.27
CA ILE A 211 22.75 -0.89 -3.86
C ILE A 211 22.72 0.62 -3.63
N PRO A 212 21.81 1.16 -2.78
CA PRO A 212 21.80 2.58 -2.42
C PRO A 212 23.19 3.04 -1.99
N MET A 213 23.58 4.25 -2.40
CA MET A 213 24.73 4.90 -1.79
C MET A 213 24.22 5.69 -0.58
N ASP A 214 24.63 5.28 0.63
CA ASP A 214 24.29 6.03 1.84
C ASP A 214 24.79 7.47 1.73
N LYS A 215 23.93 8.43 2.09
CA LYS A 215 24.32 9.83 2.29
C LYS A 215 25.14 9.95 3.57
N ASN A 216 26.36 9.41 3.62
CA ASN A 216 27.29 9.62 4.73
C ASN A 216 28.74 9.61 4.23
N ASN A 217 29.19 10.80 3.81
CA ASN A 217 30.19 11.58 4.56
C ASN A 217 30.04 13.06 4.19
#